data_AF-A0A067L965-F1
#
_entry.id   AF-A0A067L965-F1
#
_cell.length_a   1.000
_cell.length_b   1.000
_cell.length_c   1.000
_cell.angle_alpha   90.00
_cell.angle_beta   90.00
_cell.angle_gamma   90.00
#
_symmetry.space_group_name_H-M   'P 1'
#
loop_
_entity.id
_entity.type
_entity.pdbx_description
1 polymer ?
#
loop_
_entity_poly.entity_id
_entity_poly.type
_entity_poly.pdbx_seq_one_letter_code
_entity_poly.pdbx_strand_id
1 'polypeptide(L)'
;MVKRGDSSKKGNMERGENSLDVKDESDDEMDESDEGTLEISSFYDGGIYDRNSPETMSTLSIIENSGRRRVKCPGSMRTIHDNTSPGYGWLLPGWLAEERIMPSGRIYRFYYDPSGCFYYTLNEALDKLKELGFIVIS
;
A
#
# COMPACT_ATOMS: atom_id res chain seq x y z
N MET A 1 -25.37 50.49 16.09
CA MET A 1 -24.55 51.58 15.52
C MET A 1 -23.58 52.08 16.57
N VAL A 2 -22.30 51.67 16.50
CA VAL A 2 -21.20 52.35 17.20
C VAL A 2 -20.00 52.32 16.24
N LYS A 3 -19.61 53.50 15.75
CA LYS A 3 -18.36 53.77 15.01
C LYS A 3 -17.43 54.50 15.95
N ARG A 4 -16.19 54.03 16.14
CA ARG A 4 -14.94 54.76 16.46
C ARG A 4 -13.80 53.80 16.07
N GLY A 5 -12.72 54.14 15.39
CA GLY A 5 -12.09 55.42 15.14
C GLY A 5 -10.57 55.20 15.25
N ASP A 6 -9.93 55.07 14.08
CA ASP A 6 -8.57 55.47 13.67
C ASP A 6 -7.32 55.48 14.59
N SER A 7 -6.23 55.06 13.93
CA SER A 7 -4.91 55.75 13.84
C SER A 7 -3.69 55.33 14.67
N SER A 8 -2.65 54.95 13.89
CA SER A 8 -1.21 55.33 13.99
C SER A 8 -0.36 54.85 15.18
N LYS A 9 0.97 54.66 15.12
CA LYS A 9 2.05 54.52 14.11
C LYS A 9 3.36 54.39 14.95
N LYS A 10 4.41 53.78 14.36
CA LYS A 10 5.87 53.93 14.66
C LYS A 10 6.54 52.95 15.63
N GLY A 11 7.71 52.46 15.20
CA GLY A 11 8.79 51.95 16.04
C GLY A 11 9.72 51.03 15.26
N ASN A 12 10.86 51.56 14.80
CA ASN A 12 11.83 50.91 13.91
C ASN A 12 13.09 50.47 14.70
N MET A 13 13.85 49.54 14.11
CA MET A 13 15.29 49.26 14.32
C MET A 13 15.77 48.75 15.69
N GLU A 14 16.44 47.59 15.69
CA GLU A 14 17.89 47.52 15.92
C GLU A 14 18.52 46.40 15.09
N ARG A 15 19.80 46.62 14.78
CA ARG A 15 20.65 46.02 13.76
C ARG A 15 21.74 45.23 14.49
N GLY A 16 21.95 43.97 14.11
CA GLY A 16 23.06 43.15 14.59
C GLY A 16 23.75 42.45 13.42
N GLU A 17 24.78 43.11 12.88
CA GLU A 17 25.91 42.56 12.12
C GLU A 17 26.76 41.70 13.11
N ASN A 18 27.57 40.69 12.80
CA ASN A 18 28.18 40.10 11.60
C ASN A 18 28.95 38.83 12.05
N SER A 19 29.56 38.13 11.08
CA SER A 19 30.85 37.38 11.19
C SER A 19 30.74 35.85 11.17
N LEU A 20 30.94 35.25 9.98
CA LEU A 20 32.18 34.57 9.50
C LEU A 20 32.18 33.08 9.87
N ASP A 21 32.10 32.18 8.88
CA ASP A 21 33.28 31.51 8.35
C ASP A 21 32.94 30.44 7.30
N VAL A 22 33.80 30.41 6.29
CA VAL A 22 33.86 29.52 5.12
C VAL A 22 34.20 28.09 5.54
N LYS A 23 33.48 27.09 5.01
CA LYS A 23 33.95 25.72 4.73
C LYS A 23 33.16 25.20 3.52
N ASP A 24 33.75 25.24 2.35
CA ASP A 24 34.49 24.14 1.69
C ASP A 24 33.56 23.16 0.98
N GLU A 25 33.61 23.25 -0.34
CA GLU A 25 33.04 22.34 -1.33
C GLU A 25 33.60 20.93 -1.13
N SER A 26 32.70 19.95 -1.01
CA SER A 26 33.00 18.54 -1.24
C SER A 26 31.88 17.98 -2.11
N ASP A 27 32.18 17.86 -3.40
CA ASP A 27 31.39 17.11 -4.37
C ASP A 27 31.65 15.62 -4.13
N ASP A 28 30.86 15.02 -3.24
CA ASP A 28 30.79 13.57 -3.14
C ASP A 28 29.79 13.06 -4.17
N GLU A 29 30.33 12.43 -5.23
CA GLU A 29 29.58 11.63 -6.19
C GLU A 29 28.77 10.56 -5.45
N MET A 30 27.45 10.72 -5.42
CA MET A 30 26.55 9.67 -4.93
C MET A 30 26.49 8.56 -5.98
N ASP A 31 27.10 7.45 -5.63
CA ASP A 31 27.04 6.17 -6.31
C ASP A 31 25.58 5.73 -6.50
N GLU A 32 25.18 5.62 -7.76
CA GLU A 32 23.87 5.18 -8.22
C GLU A 32 23.85 3.65 -8.25
N SER A 33 23.58 3.03 -7.10
CA SER A 33 23.09 1.63 -7.06
C SER A 33 22.58 1.26 -5.68
N ASP A 34 21.43 1.83 -5.32
CA ASP A 34 20.51 1.12 -4.44
C ASP A 34 19.40 0.57 -5.35
N GLU A 35 19.58 -0.68 -5.81
CA GLU A 35 18.43 -1.48 -6.22
C GLU A 35 17.55 -1.61 -4.99
N GLY A 36 16.64 -0.64 -4.86
CA GLY A 36 15.58 -0.61 -3.88
C GLY A 36 14.88 -1.94 -3.95
N THR A 37 15.31 -2.83 -3.06
CA THR A 37 14.58 -4.03 -2.70
C THR A 37 13.26 -3.47 -2.22
N LEU A 38 12.26 -3.45 -3.10
CA LEU A 38 10.91 -3.00 -2.79
C LEU A 38 10.55 -3.73 -1.51
N GLU A 39 10.57 -3.01 -0.39
CA GLU A 39 10.22 -3.56 0.91
C GLU A 39 8.90 -4.25 0.67
N ILE A 40 8.92 -5.58 0.74
CA ILE A 40 7.72 -6.39 0.77
C ILE A 40 6.88 -5.72 1.83
N SER A 41 5.81 -5.09 1.34
CA SER A 41 4.93 -4.23 2.10
C SER A 41 4.75 -4.83 3.47
N SER A 42 5.19 -4.08 4.50
CA SER A 42 5.23 -4.59 5.88
C SER A 42 3.89 -5.19 6.30
N PHE A 43 2.80 -4.87 5.60
CA PHE A 43 1.43 -5.36 5.75
C PHE A 43 1.22 -6.86 5.61
N TYR A 44 2.05 -7.54 4.83
CA TYR A 44 1.95 -8.98 4.63
C TYR A 44 3.16 -9.67 5.26
N ASP A 45 2.90 -10.72 6.04
CA ASP A 45 3.94 -11.52 6.69
C ASP A 45 4.61 -12.48 5.70
N GLY A 46 4.08 -12.54 4.46
CA GLY A 46 4.61 -13.27 3.33
C GLY A 46 3.58 -13.38 2.21
N GLY A 47 3.93 -14.10 1.16
CA GLY A 47 3.01 -14.42 0.09
C GLY A 47 3.56 -15.51 -0.80
N ILE A 48 2.67 -16.40 -1.25
CA ILE A 48 2.98 -17.42 -2.24
C ILE A 48 2.37 -16.90 -3.54
N TYR A 49 3.07 -15.99 -4.19
CA TYR A 49 2.66 -15.43 -5.46
C TYR A 49 3.89 -15.17 -6.32
N ASP A 50 3.71 -15.17 -7.64
CA ASP A 50 4.80 -14.89 -8.56
C ASP A 50 5.07 -13.38 -8.57
N ARG A 51 6.23 -12.97 -8.06
CA ARG A 51 6.63 -11.55 -8.04
C ARG A 51 6.98 -11.00 -9.42
N ASN A 52 7.21 -11.88 -10.38
CA ASN A 52 7.46 -11.50 -11.76
C ASN A 52 6.16 -11.38 -12.57
N SER A 53 5.00 -11.72 -11.99
CA SER A 53 3.69 -11.54 -12.61
C SER A 53 3.30 -10.06 -12.58
N PRO A 54 3.26 -9.37 -13.73
CA PRO A 54 2.88 -7.96 -13.78
C PRO A 54 1.43 -7.74 -13.33
N GLU A 55 0.54 -8.71 -13.59
CA GLU A 55 -0.85 -8.65 -13.16
C GLU A 55 -0.95 -8.69 -11.62
N THR A 56 -0.25 -9.63 -10.99
CA THR A 56 -0.21 -9.77 -9.52
C THR A 56 0.30 -8.49 -8.86
N MET A 57 1.42 -7.95 -9.36
CA MET A 57 2.04 -6.75 -8.79
C MET A 57 1.18 -5.49 -8.99
N SER A 58 0.50 -5.38 -10.14
CA SER A 58 -0.42 -4.28 -10.41
C SER A 58 -1.57 -4.26 -9.40
N THR A 59 -2.20 -5.40 -9.17
CA THR A 59 -3.31 -5.52 -8.22
C THR A 59 -2.87 -5.30 -6.78
N LEU A 60 -1.72 -5.84 -6.38
CA LEU A 60 -1.14 -5.58 -5.06
C LEU A 60 -0.93 -4.08 -4.81
N SER A 61 -0.34 -3.37 -5.78
CA SER A 61 -0.14 -1.93 -5.68
C SER A 61 -1.46 -1.17 -5.49
N ILE A 62 -2.52 -1.56 -6.21
CA ILE A 62 -3.85 -0.94 -6.04
C ILE A 62 -4.38 -1.20 -4.63
N ILE A 63 -4.31 -2.43 -4.13
CA ILE A 63 -4.81 -2.81 -2.80
C ILE A 63 -4.07 -2.01 -1.72
N GLU A 64 -2.74 -1.93 -1.82
CA GLU A 64 -1.89 -1.22 -0.87
C GLU A 64 -2.19 0.28 -0.84
N ASN A 65 -2.41 0.87 -2.01
CA ASN A 65 -2.72 2.30 -2.17
C ASN A 65 -4.18 2.65 -1.88
N SER A 66 -5.10 1.68 -1.83
CA SER A 66 -6.56 1.91 -1.74
C SER A 66 -7.04 2.61 -0.45
N GLY A 67 -6.19 2.77 0.57
CA GLY A 67 -6.55 3.39 1.85
C GLY A 67 -7.58 2.62 2.68
N ARG A 68 -8.22 1.57 2.12
CA ARG A 68 -9.19 0.68 2.78
C ARG A 68 -8.51 -0.34 3.72
N ARG A 69 -7.26 -0.07 4.10
CA ARG A 69 -6.40 -0.98 4.85
C ARG A 69 -6.96 -1.17 6.25
N ARG A 70 -7.36 -2.41 6.57
CA ARG A 70 -7.74 -2.79 7.94
C ARG A 70 -6.49 -2.82 8.81
N VAL A 71 -6.56 -2.16 9.96
CA VAL A 71 -5.53 -2.18 11.01
C VAL A 71 -5.04 -3.61 11.24
N LYS A 72 -3.72 -3.81 11.30
CA LYS A 72 -3.15 -5.10 11.65
C LYS A 72 -3.59 -5.48 13.06
N CYS A 73 -4.08 -6.70 13.22
CA CYS A 73 -4.30 -7.23 14.55
C CYS A 73 -2.97 -7.79 15.05
N PRO A 74 -2.49 -7.41 16.25
CA PRO A 74 -1.28 -7.99 16.81
C PRO A 74 -1.37 -9.51 16.87
N GLY A 75 -0.34 -10.21 16.38
CA GLY A 75 -0.30 -11.67 16.32
C GLY A 75 -1.18 -12.30 15.22
N SER A 76 -1.85 -11.52 14.37
CA SER A 76 -2.46 -12.07 13.15
C SER A 76 -1.43 -12.11 12.02
N MET A 77 -1.43 -13.17 11.23
CA MET A 77 -0.65 -13.26 10.00
C MET A 77 -1.52 -12.97 8.77
N ARG A 78 -0.96 -12.27 7.78
CA ARG A 78 -1.60 -12.02 6.48
C ARG A 78 -0.72 -12.52 5.35
N THR A 79 -1.29 -13.38 4.50
CA THR A 79 -0.60 -13.97 3.35
C THR A 79 -1.38 -13.70 2.08
N ILE A 80 -0.69 -13.32 1.00
CA ILE A 80 -1.27 -13.17 -0.33
C ILE A 80 -0.96 -14.40 -1.18
N HIS A 81 -1.94 -14.80 -2.00
CA HIS A 81 -1.89 -15.89 -2.95
C HIS A 81 -2.40 -15.40 -4.31
N ASP A 82 -1.72 -15.78 -5.40
CA ASP A 82 -2.23 -15.60 -6.76
C ASP A 82 -2.59 -16.96 -7.39
N ASN A 83 -2.80 -16.99 -8.69
CA ASN A 83 -3.14 -18.22 -9.42
C ASN A 83 -1.99 -19.23 -9.52
N THR A 84 -0.77 -18.88 -9.15
CA THR A 84 0.37 -19.81 -9.11
C THR A 84 0.46 -20.58 -7.79
N SER A 85 -0.24 -20.08 -6.76
CA SER A 85 -0.29 -20.67 -5.44
C SER A 85 -0.99 -22.04 -5.44
N PRO A 86 -0.46 -23.06 -4.72
CA PRO A 86 -1.17 -24.32 -4.52
C PRO A 86 -2.56 -24.10 -3.91
N GLY A 87 -3.60 -24.67 -4.54
CA GLY A 87 -5.00 -24.51 -4.11
C GLY A 87 -5.70 -23.25 -4.62
N TYR A 88 -4.97 -22.35 -5.30
CA TYR A 88 -5.49 -21.09 -5.85
C TYR A 88 -5.45 -21.02 -7.38
N GLY A 89 -5.11 -22.11 -8.06
CA GLY A 89 -5.05 -22.17 -9.53
C GLY A 89 -6.36 -21.90 -10.27
N TRP A 90 -7.48 -21.80 -9.56
CA TRP A 90 -8.77 -21.37 -10.12
C TRP A 90 -8.91 -19.85 -10.21
N LEU A 91 -8.02 -19.07 -9.57
CA LEU A 91 -7.96 -17.62 -9.74
C LEU A 91 -7.49 -17.27 -11.16
N LEU A 92 -8.04 -16.19 -11.72
CA LEU A 92 -7.54 -15.63 -12.97
C LEU A 92 -6.27 -14.80 -12.72
N PRO A 93 -5.44 -14.57 -13.75
CA PRO A 93 -4.32 -13.63 -13.64
C PRO A 93 -4.78 -12.26 -13.10
N GLY A 94 -4.04 -11.73 -12.12
CA GLY A 94 -4.37 -10.47 -11.42
C GLY A 94 -5.45 -10.59 -10.35
N TRP A 95 -6.12 -11.74 -10.21
CA TRP A 95 -6.93 -12.00 -9.02
C TRP A 95 -6.05 -12.51 -7.88
N LEU A 96 -6.33 -12.05 -6.67
CA LEU A 96 -5.55 -12.41 -5.49
C LEU A 96 -6.46 -12.93 -4.38
N ALA A 97 -5.94 -13.80 -3.55
CA ALA A 97 -6.57 -14.19 -2.29
C ALA A 97 -5.70 -13.76 -1.11
N GLU A 98 -6.32 -13.17 -0.10
CA GLU A 98 -5.70 -12.87 1.18
C GLU A 98 -6.19 -13.88 2.22
N GLU A 99 -5.25 -14.63 2.80
CA GLU A 99 -5.50 -15.41 4.00
C GLU A 99 -5.09 -14.62 5.25
N ARG A 100 -6.01 -14.52 6.22
CA ARG A 100 -5.74 -13.96 7.54
C ARG A 100 -5.84 -15.03 8.59
N ILE A 101 -4.73 -15.35 9.24
CA ILE A 101 -4.69 -16.26 10.38
C ILE A 101 -4.75 -15.41 11.64
N MET A 102 -5.84 -15.54 12.40
CA MET A 102 -5.99 -14.85 13.68
C MET A 102 -5.20 -15.55 14.78
N PRO A 103 -4.87 -14.87 15.90
CA PRO A 103 -4.26 -15.51 17.08
C PRO A 103 -5.06 -16.71 17.63
N SER A 104 -6.37 -16.75 17.37
CA SER A 104 -7.24 -17.87 17.73
C SER A 104 -7.10 -19.11 16.83
N GLY A 105 -6.30 -19.04 15.77
CA GLY A 105 -6.18 -20.06 14.73
C GLY A 105 -7.27 -20.01 13.67
N ARG A 106 -8.26 -19.10 13.78
CA ARG A 106 -9.28 -18.91 12.73
C ARG A 106 -8.65 -18.32 11.48
N ILE A 107 -8.95 -18.91 10.34
CA ILE A 107 -8.51 -18.45 9.02
C ILE A 107 -9.67 -17.77 8.32
N TYR A 108 -9.47 -16.53 7.90
CA TYR A 108 -10.39 -15.79 7.05
C TYR A 108 -9.78 -15.65 5.66
N ARG A 109 -10.60 -15.83 4.63
CA ARG A 109 -10.20 -15.66 3.23
C ARG A 109 -10.95 -14.49 2.62
N PHE A 110 -10.21 -13.64 1.92
CA PHE A 110 -10.75 -12.56 1.11
C PHE A 110 -10.20 -12.71 -0.30
N TYR A 111 -10.97 -12.30 -1.30
CA TYR A 111 -10.56 -12.35 -2.70
C TYR A 111 -10.54 -10.93 -3.25
N TYR A 112 -9.61 -10.64 -4.15
CA TYR A 112 -9.46 -9.34 -4.79
C TYR A 112 -9.49 -9.52 -6.30
N ASP A 113 -10.26 -8.66 -6.98
CA ASP A 113 -10.17 -8.53 -8.42
C ASP A 113 -9.00 -7.60 -8.82
N PRO A 114 -8.66 -7.52 -10.12
CA PRO A 114 -7.60 -6.65 -10.60
C PRO A 114 -7.82 -5.15 -10.35
N SER A 115 -9.06 -4.73 -10.03
CA SER A 115 -9.39 -3.35 -9.67
C SER A 115 -9.17 -3.04 -8.18
N GLY A 116 -8.79 -4.05 -7.39
CA GLY A 116 -8.64 -3.94 -5.94
C GLY A 116 -9.96 -4.00 -5.16
N CYS A 117 -11.07 -4.36 -5.82
CA CYS A 117 -12.32 -4.65 -5.14
C CYS A 117 -12.22 -6.02 -4.46
N PHE A 118 -12.70 -6.10 -3.22
CA PHE A 118 -12.58 -7.32 -2.43
C PHE A 118 -13.92 -7.98 -2.13
N TYR A 119 -13.89 -9.30 -2.01
CA TYR A 119 -15.01 -10.18 -1.75
C TYR A 119 -14.76 -11.00 -0.49
N TYR A 120 -15.81 -11.21 0.30
CA TYR A 120 -15.73 -11.86 1.61
C TYR A 120 -15.88 -13.37 1.52
N THR A 121 -16.47 -13.86 0.43
CA THR A 121 -16.76 -15.27 0.25
C THR A 121 -16.27 -15.76 -1.11
N LEU A 122 -16.03 -17.07 -1.20
CA LEU A 122 -15.67 -17.71 -2.46
C LEU A 122 -16.79 -17.53 -3.49
N ASN A 123 -18.05 -17.67 -3.07
CA ASN A 123 -19.20 -17.57 -3.95
C ASN A 123 -19.30 -16.18 -4.59
N GLU A 124 -19.08 -15.10 -3.83
CA GLU A 124 -19.06 -13.73 -4.37
C GLU A 124 -17.98 -13.56 -5.45
N ALA A 125 -16.79 -14.12 -5.23
CA ALA A 125 -15.72 -14.08 -6.21
C ALA A 125 -16.08 -14.89 -7.47
N LEU A 126 -16.62 -16.10 -7.30
CA LEU A 126 -17.06 -16.95 -8.41
C LEU A 126 -18.20 -16.32 -9.22
N ASP A 127 -19.16 -15.67 -8.55
CA ASP A 127 -20.25 -14.96 -9.22
C ASP A 127 -19.71 -13.83 -10.10
N LYS A 128 -18.68 -13.11 -9.63
CA LYS A 128 -18.02 -12.08 -10.42
C LYS A 128 -17.23 -12.62 -11.60
N LEU A 129 -16.52 -13.73 -11.41
CA LEU A 129 -15.88 -14.43 -12.52
C LEU A 129 -16.91 -14.87 -13.58
N LYS A 130 -18.07 -15.35 -13.15
CA LYS A 130 -19.17 -15.74 -14.03
C LYS A 130 -19.78 -14.55 -14.77
N GLU A 131 -19.97 -13.41 -14.10
CA GLU A 131 -20.41 -12.16 -14.74
C GLU A 131 -19.42 -11.70 -15.83
N LEU A 132 -18.12 -11.94 -15.63
CA LEU A 132 -17.07 -11.66 -16.61
C LEU A 132 -16.99 -12.72 -17.73
N GLY A 133 -17.84 -13.75 -17.71
CA GLY A 133 -17.93 -14.79 -18.73
C GLY A 133 -17.08 -16.03 -18.47
N PHE A 134 -16.49 -16.17 -17.28
CA PHE A 134 -15.66 -17.32 -16.92
C PHE A 134 -16.48 -18.38 -16.18
N ILE A 135 -16.29 -19.64 -16.58
CA ILE A 135 -16.87 -20.79 -15.88
C ILE A 135 -15.73 -21.49 -15.15
N VAL A 136 -15.76 -21.45 -13.82
CA VAL A 136 -14.83 -22.21 -13.00
C VAL A 136 -15.33 -23.65 -12.91
N ILE A 137 -14.57 -24.58 -13.47
CA ILE A 137 -14.84 -26.02 -13.35
C ILE A 137 -13.91 -26.53 -12.26
N SER A 138 -14.49 -26.87 -11.11
CA SER A 138 -13.80 -27.45 -9.96
C SER A 138 -14.00 -28.96 -9.89
#